data_AF-A0AAW9DC88-F1
#
_entry.id   AF-A0AAW9DC88-F1
#
_cell.length_a   1.000
_cell.length_b   1.000
_cell.length_c   1.000
_cell.angle_alpha   90.00
_cell.angle_beta   90.00
_cell.angle_gamma   90.00
#
_symmetry.space_group_name_H-M   'P 1'
#
loop_
_entity.id
_entity.type
_entity.pdbx_description
1 polymer ?
#
loop_
_entity_poly.entity_id
_entity_poly.type
_entity_poly.pdbx_seq_one_letter_code
_entity_poly.pdbx_strand_id
1 'polypeptide(L)'
;MEINYIFEKLFNYFNVSTIRELSEKINISESTISKWKQRNSINAIKKKCRELGIYNQIFGDSYISFSQNGANSTQIKTQNNKKDVFNSSSINKNININIDDEFLPLFQALSSVAIALNKKEQLKEKLKDLISKLPIS
;
A
#
# COMPACT_ATOMS: atom_id res chain seq x y z
N MET A 1 1.23 0.37 16.07
CA MET A 1 1.05 1.76 15.60
C MET A 1 0.31 2.51 16.68
N GLU A 2 0.88 3.59 17.21
CA GLU A 2 0.24 4.38 18.26
C GLU A 2 -0.87 5.27 17.71
N ILE A 3 -1.92 5.51 18.51
CA ILE A 3 -3.06 6.33 18.08
C ILE A 3 -2.67 7.78 17.80
N ASN A 4 -1.74 8.36 18.55
CA ASN A 4 -1.28 9.72 18.30
C ASN A 4 -0.63 9.85 16.91
N TYR A 5 0.21 8.88 16.53
CA TYR A 5 0.80 8.82 15.19
C TYR A 5 -0.24 8.67 14.08
N ILE A 6 -1.31 7.90 14.31
CA ILE A 6 -2.43 7.78 13.36
C ILE A 6 -3.13 9.14 13.19
N PHE A 7 -3.35 9.87 14.28
CA PHE A 7 -3.95 11.20 14.25
C PHE A 7 -3.06 12.22 13.55
N GLU A 8 -1.74 12.18 13.75
CA GLU A 8 -0.79 13.01 13.00
C GLU A 8 -0.88 12.75 11.50
N LYS A 9 -0.93 11.49 11.08
CA LYS A 9 -1.14 11.14 9.67
C LYS A 9 -2.46 11.67 9.12
N LEU A 10 -3.55 11.57 9.89
CA LEU A 10 -4.86 12.11 9.48
C LEU A 10 -4.84 13.64 9.35
N PHE A 11 -4.25 14.33 10.32
CA PHE A 11 -4.09 15.78 10.30
C PHE A 11 -3.26 16.23 9.09
N ASN A 12 -2.15 15.55 8.82
CA ASN A 12 -1.32 15.83 7.65
C ASN A 12 -2.07 15.55 6.33
N TYR A 13 -2.80 14.44 6.23
CA TYR A 13 -3.54 14.07 5.02
C TYR A 13 -4.64 15.08 4.68
N PHE A 14 -5.38 15.56 5.68
CA PHE A 14 -6.47 16.52 5.49
C PHE A 14 -6.01 17.99 5.56
N ASN A 15 -4.74 18.23 5.85
CA ASN A 15 -4.15 19.55 6.11
C ASN A 15 -4.94 20.34 7.18
N VAL A 16 -5.14 19.71 8.34
CA VAL A 16 -5.87 20.27 9.47
C VAL A 16 -5.01 20.21 10.73
N SER A 17 -5.29 21.08 11.70
CA SER A 17 -4.52 21.17 12.94
C SER A 17 -5.34 20.81 14.19
N THR A 18 -6.67 20.70 14.05
CA THR A 18 -7.56 20.46 15.19
C THR A 18 -8.52 19.28 14.96
N ILE A 19 -9.00 18.69 16.05
CA ILE A 19 -10.06 17.67 16.00
C ILE A 19 -11.33 18.22 15.35
N ARG A 20 -11.65 19.50 15.60
CA ARG A 20 -12.81 20.18 15.00
C ARG A 20 -12.75 20.20 13.48
N GLU A 21 -11.64 20.69 12.93
CA GLU A 21 -11.44 20.71 11.48
C GLU A 21 -11.44 19.31 10.87
N LEU A 22 -10.80 18.33 11.54
CA LEU A 22 -10.85 16.93 11.09
C LEU A 22 -12.29 16.40 11.07
N SER A 23 -13.08 16.74 12.09
CA SER A 23 -14.48 16.33 12.25
C SER A 23 -15.35 16.80 11.09
N GLU A 24 -15.13 18.04 10.64
CA GLU A 24 -15.79 18.64 9.48
C GLU A 24 -15.36 17.93 8.19
N LYS A 25 -14.06 17.63 8.04
CA LYS A 25 -13.52 16.95 6.85
C LYS A 25 -14.04 15.52 6.67
N ILE A 26 -14.17 14.76 7.77
CA ILE A 26 -14.58 13.34 7.71
C ILE A 26 -16.07 13.12 8.02
N ASN A 27 -16.81 14.21 8.26
CA ASN A 27 -18.23 14.22 8.61
C ASN A 27 -18.56 13.27 9.79
N ILE A 28 -17.82 13.41 10.89
CA ILE A 28 -17.99 12.67 12.15
C ILE A 28 -17.97 13.71 13.28
N SER A 29 -18.76 13.55 14.34
CA SER A 29 -18.73 14.50 15.45
C SER A 29 -17.39 14.53 16.19
N GLU A 30 -16.97 15.72 16.64
CA GLU A 30 -15.77 15.91 17.47
C GLU A 30 -15.73 15.01 18.71
N SER A 31 -16.89 14.80 19.32
CA SER A 31 -17.04 13.93 20.50
C SER A 31 -16.76 12.47 20.18
N THR A 32 -17.09 12.00 18.97
CA THR A 32 -16.80 10.65 18.52
C THR A 32 -15.30 10.47 18.26
N ILE A 33 -14.68 11.44 17.58
CA ILE A 33 -13.24 11.44 17.31
C ILE A 33 -12.44 11.46 18.63
N SER A 34 -12.87 12.30 19.58
CA SER A 34 -12.26 12.37 20.91
C SER A 34 -12.37 11.04 21.66
N LYS A 35 -13.51 10.35 21.58
CA LYS A 35 -13.67 9.00 22.16
C LYS A 35 -12.76 7.98 21.49
N TRP A 36 -12.57 8.04 20.17
CA TRP A 36 -11.62 7.16 19.49
C TRP A 36 -10.21 7.35 20.03
N LYS A 37 -9.76 8.60 20.21
CA LYS A 37 -8.46 8.93 20.78
C LYS A 37 -8.30 8.42 22.21
N GLN A 38 -9.27 8.72 23.09
CA GLN A 38 -9.24 8.32 24.50
C GLN A 38 -9.25 6.81 24.70
N ARG A 39 -10.02 6.08 23.89
CA ARG A 39 -10.22 4.62 24.01
C ARG A 39 -9.30 3.81 23.13
N ASN A 40 -8.27 4.43 22.53
CA ASN A 40 -7.38 3.78 21.58
C ASN A 40 -8.12 2.98 20.48
N SER A 41 -9.23 3.50 19.96
CA SER A 41 -10.14 2.79 19.06
C SER A 41 -9.64 2.77 17.60
N ILE A 42 -8.45 2.21 17.39
CA ILE A 42 -7.79 2.13 16.07
C ILE A 42 -8.69 1.48 15.02
N ASN A 43 -9.45 0.44 15.38
CA ASN A 43 -10.34 -0.25 14.46
C ASN A 43 -11.47 0.64 13.91
N ALA A 44 -11.99 1.57 14.73
CA ALA A 44 -12.99 2.52 14.28
C ALA A 44 -12.41 3.50 13.26
N ILE A 45 -11.17 3.97 13.51
CA ILE A 45 -10.44 4.85 12.59
C ILE A 45 -10.16 4.11 11.27
N LYS A 46 -9.69 2.86 11.33
CA LYS A 46 -9.47 2.01 10.15
C LYS A 46 -10.74 1.87 9.31
N LYS A 47 -11.88 1.58 9.93
CA LYS A 47 -13.17 1.49 9.24
C LYS A 47 -13.50 2.80 8.53
N LYS A 48 -13.39 3.94 9.22
CA LYS A 48 -13.67 5.24 8.63
C LYS A 48 -12.71 5.58 7.48
N CYS A 49 -11.42 5.23 7.60
CA CYS A 49 -10.45 5.45 6.53
C CYS A 49 -10.75 4.59 5.29
N ARG A 50 -11.34 3.40 5.44
CA ARG A 50 -11.81 2.58 4.31
C ARG A 50 -13.02 3.22 3.63
N GLU A 51 -13.99 3.69 4.40
CA GLU A 51 -15.16 4.41 3.88
C GLU A 51 -14.77 5.65 3.07
N LEU A 52 -13.66 6.30 3.44
CA LEU A 52 -13.14 7.48 2.75
C LEU A 52 -12.14 7.15 1.63
N GLY A 53 -11.75 5.88 1.44
CA GLY A 53 -10.76 5.49 0.44
C GLY A 53 -9.31 5.93 0.76
N ILE A 54 -9.00 6.21 2.03
CA ILE A 54 -7.70 6.74 2.47
C ILE A 54 -6.88 5.76 3.33
N TYR A 55 -7.34 4.51 3.42
CA TYR A 55 -6.76 3.52 4.33
C TYR A 55 -5.26 3.35 4.13
N ASN A 56 -4.79 3.25 2.88
CA ASN A 56 -3.38 3.01 2.57
C ASN A 56 -2.49 4.23 2.86
N GLN A 57 -3.01 5.44 2.77
CA GLN A 57 -2.25 6.67 3.06
C GLN A 57 -2.01 6.81 4.57
N ILE A 58 -2.97 6.36 5.39
CA ILE A 58 -2.88 6.44 6.85
C ILE A 58 -2.19 5.20 7.44
N PHE A 59 -2.61 4.01 7.01
CA PHE A 59 -2.21 2.73 7.59
C PHE A 59 -1.31 1.88 6.69
N GLY A 60 -1.10 2.26 5.44
CA GLY A 60 -0.09 1.64 4.60
C GLY A 60 1.29 1.85 5.22
N ASP A 61 2.16 0.86 5.01
CA ASP A 61 3.53 0.94 5.47
C ASP A 61 4.16 2.19 4.85
N SER A 62 4.47 3.15 5.70
CA SER A 62 5.30 4.28 5.33
C SER A 62 6.63 3.66 4.90
N TYR A 63 6.88 3.56 3.59
CA TYR A 63 8.18 3.11 3.11
C TYR A 63 9.19 4.05 3.76
N ILE A 64 10.01 3.52 4.67
CA ILE A 64 11.25 4.16 5.07
C ILE A 64 11.95 4.41 3.73
N SER A 65 12.06 5.67 3.35
CA SER A 65 12.97 6.06 2.28
C SER A 65 14.34 5.57 2.74
N PHE A 66 14.80 4.45 2.17
CA PHE A 66 16.20 4.08 2.24
C PHE A 66 16.94 5.13 1.41
N SER A 67 17.25 6.26 2.04
CA SER A 67 18.29 7.15 1.56
C SER A 67 19.59 6.35 1.64
N GLN A 68 20.01 5.75 0.53
CA GLN A 68 21.41 5.42 0.39
C GLN A 68 22.16 6.74 0.25
N ASN A 69 22.64 7.25 1.37
CA ASN A 69 23.71 8.23 1.36
C ASN A 69 24.91 7.52 0.73
N GLY A 70 25.23 7.89 -0.50
CA GLY A 70 26.37 7.35 -1.22
C GLY A 70 27.67 7.59 -0.45
N ALA A 71 28.32 6.49 -0.05
CA ALA A 71 29.75 6.43 0.20
C ALA A 71 30.23 4.97 0.01
N ASN A 72 30.88 4.75 -1.13
CA ASN A 72 31.68 3.61 -1.63
C ASN A 72 32.04 2.39 -0.74
N SER A 73 32.00 1.21 -1.39
CA SER A 73 32.91 0.02 -1.29
C SER A 73 33.07 -0.67 0.07
N THR A 74 32.93 -2.01 0.21
CA THR A 74 33.97 -2.98 -0.20
C THR A 74 33.44 -4.42 0.03
N GLN A 75 33.56 -5.28 -1.01
CA GLN A 75 33.73 -6.75 -1.03
C GLN A 75 32.79 -7.67 -0.20
N ILE A 76 32.15 -8.65 -0.86
CA ILE A 76 32.53 -10.09 -0.79
C ILE A 76 32.19 -10.75 -2.14
N LYS A 77 33.23 -11.24 -2.84
CA LYS A 77 33.17 -12.28 -3.86
C LYS A 77 33.44 -13.61 -3.17
N THR A 78 32.54 -14.59 -3.27
CA THR A 78 32.89 -16.03 -3.27
C THR A 78 31.86 -16.78 -4.13
N GLN A 79 32.35 -17.40 -5.21
CA GLN A 79 31.60 -18.31 -6.08
C GLN A 79 31.50 -19.71 -5.44
N ASN A 80 30.36 -20.40 -5.62
CA ASN A 80 30.24 -21.78 -6.17
C ASN A 80 28.99 -22.54 -5.67
N ASN A 81 28.21 -23.05 -6.63
CA ASN A 81 27.33 -24.24 -6.62
C ASN A 81 26.21 -24.40 -5.57
N LYS A 82 25.00 -23.91 -5.90
CA LYS A 82 23.76 -24.70 -6.09
C LYS A 82 22.64 -23.76 -6.56
N LYS A 83 22.08 -24.02 -7.75
CA LYS A 83 21.10 -23.17 -8.41
C LYS A 83 19.69 -23.45 -7.86
N ASP A 84 19.45 -23.09 -6.60
CA ASP A 84 18.12 -23.14 -5.97
C ASP A 84 18.04 -22.12 -4.82
N VAL A 85 17.97 -20.83 -5.13
CA VAL A 85 17.37 -19.85 -4.23
C VAL A 85 16.71 -18.78 -5.09
N PHE A 86 15.38 -18.69 -4.99
CA PHE A 86 14.57 -17.54 -5.34
C PHE A 86 15.24 -16.27 -4.81
N ASN A 87 16.04 -15.58 -5.63
CA ASN A 87 16.27 -14.16 -5.42
C ASN A 87 15.36 -13.45 -6.41
N SER A 88 14.19 -13.07 -5.91
CA SER A 88 13.35 -12.04 -6.49
C SER A 88 14.25 -10.83 -6.76
N SER A 89 14.77 -10.76 -7.99
CA SER A 89 15.17 -9.51 -8.60
C SER A 89 13.87 -8.75 -8.79
N SER A 90 13.42 -8.16 -7.68
CA SER A 90 12.31 -7.23 -7.63
C SER A 90 12.74 -6.05 -8.46
N ILE A 91 12.40 -6.14 -9.74
CA ILE A 91 12.30 -5.03 -10.66
C ILE A 91 11.39 -4.04 -9.93
N ASN A 92 12.02 -3.09 -9.22
CA ASN A 92 11.38 -1.94 -8.60
C ASN A 92 10.85 -1.05 -9.71
N LYS A 93 9.79 -1.51 -10.37
CA LYS A 93 8.94 -0.66 -11.17
C LYS A 93 8.04 0.07 -10.18
N ASN A 94 8.48 1.26 -9.80
CA ASN A 94 7.68 2.34 -9.21
C ASN A 94 6.47 2.62 -10.12
N ILE A 95 5.44 1.80 -10.05
CA ILE A 95 4.14 2.11 -10.63
C ILE A 95 3.26 2.36 -9.42
N ASN A 96 2.94 3.63 -9.15
CA ASN A 96 1.89 3.98 -8.22
C ASN A 96 0.57 3.54 -8.84
N ILE A 97 0.26 2.24 -8.72
CA ILE A 97 -0.98 1.68 -9.24
C ILE A 97 -2.01 1.91 -8.15
N ASN A 98 -2.89 2.88 -8.36
CA ASN A 98 -4.14 3.03 -7.61
C ASN A 98 -5.07 1.85 -8.00
N ILE A 99 -4.62 0.62 -7.78
CA ILE A 99 -5.41 -0.59 -7.94
C ILE A 99 -6.31 -0.64 -6.71
N ASP A 100 -7.60 -0.66 -6.96
CA ASP A 100 -8.62 -0.92 -5.96
C ASP A 100 -8.21 -2.11 -5.08
N ASP A 101 -8.26 -1.91 -3.76
CA ASP A 101 -7.83 -2.87 -2.74
C ASP A 101 -8.58 -4.22 -2.84
N GLU A 102 -9.75 -4.27 -3.49
CA GLU A 102 -10.47 -5.50 -3.78
C GLU A 102 -9.82 -6.30 -4.91
N PHE A 103 -9.23 -5.62 -5.91
CA PHE A 103 -8.61 -6.26 -7.06
C PHE A 103 -7.17 -6.70 -6.81
N LEU A 104 -6.43 -6.01 -5.94
CA LEU A 104 -5.04 -6.34 -5.64
C LEU A 104 -4.82 -7.80 -5.17
N PRO A 105 -5.56 -8.34 -4.19
CA PRO A 105 -5.37 -9.72 -3.75
C PRO A 105 -5.75 -10.73 -4.84
N LEU A 106 -6.75 -10.42 -5.66
CA LEU A 106 -7.15 -11.25 -6.81
C LEU A 106 -6.02 -11.31 -7.85
N PHE A 107 -5.39 -10.18 -8.18
CA PHE A 107 -4.25 -10.13 -9.10
C PHE A 107 -3.03 -10.88 -8.55
N GLN A 108 -2.75 -10.76 -7.24
CA GLN A 108 -1.65 -11.49 -6.60
C GLN A 108 -1.87 -13.00 -6.63
N ALA A 109 -3.08 -13.47 -6.31
CA ALA A 109 -3.44 -14.88 -6.38
C ALA A 109 -3.34 -15.40 -7.82
N LEU A 110 -3.89 -14.67 -8.78
CA LEU A 110 -3.87 -15.03 -10.20
C LEU A 110 -2.45 -15.11 -10.75
N SER A 111 -1.60 -14.14 -10.41
CA SER A 111 -0.18 -14.12 -10.79
C SER A 111 0.57 -15.33 -10.21
N SER A 112 0.33 -15.64 -8.93
CA SER A 112 0.95 -16.78 -8.24
C SER A 112 0.58 -18.11 -8.90
N VAL A 113 -0.70 -18.32 -9.20
CA VAL A 113 -1.19 -19.52 -9.89
C VAL A 113 -0.63 -19.60 -11.31
N ALA A 114 -0.57 -18.50 -12.05
CA ALA A 114 -0.02 -18.49 -13.40
C ALA A 114 1.48 -18.81 -13.42
N ILE A 115 2.24 -18.40 -12.41
CA ILE A 115 3.65 -18.77 -12.25
C ILE A 115 3.77 -20.27 -11.95
N ALA A 116 2.99 -20.77 -10.98
CA ALA A 116 3.01 -22.20 -10.60
C ALA A 116 2.67 -23.13 -11.77
N LEU A 117 1.79 -22.69 -12.66
CA LEU A 117 1.36 -23.46 -13.84
C LEU A 117 2.18 -23.16 -15.11
N ASN A 118 3.22 -22.32 -15.03
CA ASN A 118 4.02 -21.86 -16.17
C ASN A 118 3.17 -21.19 -17.29
N LYS A 119 2.09 -20.50 -16.91
CA LYS A 119 1.13 -19.81 -17.80
C LYS A 119 1.24 -18.28 -17.75
N LYS A 120 2.38 -17.75 -17.29
CA LYS A 120 2.60 -16.30 -17.12
C LYS A 120 2.38 -15.50 -18.41
N GLU A 121 2.84 -16.00 -19.56
CA GLU A 121 2.65 -15.30 -20.84
C GLU A 121 1.18 -15.31 -21.30
N GLN A 122 0.48 -16.44 -21.14
CA GLN A 122 -0.96 -16.52 -21.43
C GLN A 122 -1.78 -15.54 -20.58
N LEU A 123 -1.41 -15.38 -19.30
CA LEU A 123 -2.05 -14.40 -18.42
C LEU A 123 -1.84 -12.97 -18.96
N LYS A 124 -0.62 -12.62 -19.39
CA LYS A 124 -0.35 -11.29 -19.96
C LYS A 124 -1.15 -11.02 -21.22
N GLU A 125 -1.26 -11.99 -22.13
CA GLU A 125 -2.03 -11.82 -23.37
C GLU A 125 -3.52 -11.60 -23.08
N LYS A 126 -4.11 -12.40 -22.19
CA LYS A 126 -5.51 -12.23 -21.77
C LYS A 126 -5.76 -10.87 -21.12
N LEU A 127 -4.83 -10.36 -20.31
CA LEU A 127 -4.96 -9.04 -19.71
C LEU A 127 -4.88 -7.93 -20.76
N LYS A 128 -3.98 -8.03 -21.76
CA LYS A 128 -3.91 -7.07 -22.86
C LYS A 128 -5.21 -7.04 -23.67
N ASP A 129 -5.76 -8.21 -23.99
CA ASP A 129 -7.04 -8.34 -24.70
C ASP A 129 -8.22 -7.79 -23.89
N LEU A 130 -8.21 -7.96 -22.57
CA LEU A 130 -9.21 -7.37 -21.70
C LEU A 130 -9.12 -5.84 -21.71
N ILE A 131 -7.90 -5.29 -21.62
CA ILE A 131 -7.67 -3.83 -21.61
C ILE A 131 -8.08 -3.20 -22.95
N SER A 132 -7.81 -3.86 -24.08
CA SER A 132 -8.18 -3.32 -25.40
C SER A 132 -9.69 -3.28 -25.65
N LYS A 133 -10.49 -4.04 -24.88
CA LYS A 133 -11.96 -4.06 -24.95
C LYS A 133 -12.62 -3.00 -24.07
N LEU A 134 -11.87 -2.34 -23.20
CA LEU A 134 -12.41 -1.26 -22.37
C LEU A 134 -12.57 0.02 -23.22
N PRO A 135 -13.70 0.73 -23.13
CA PRO A 135 -13.90 1.96 -23.88
C PRO A 135 -12.89 3.01 -23.43
N ILE A 136 -12.17 3.58 -24.39
CA ILE A 136 -11.34 4.76 -24.16
C ILE A 136 -12.32 5.94 -24.07
N SER A 137 -12.49 6.51 -22.87
CA SER A 137 -13.27 7.74 -22.68
C SER A 137 -12.53 8.96 -23.21
#